data_AF-A0AAW1BAW9-F1
#
_entry.id   AF-A0AAW1BAW9-F1
#
_cell.length_a   1.000
_cell.length_b   1.000
_cell.length_c   1.000
_cell.angle_alpha   90.00
_cell.angle_beta   90.00
_cell.angle_gamma   90.00
#
_symmetry.space_group_name_H-M   'P 1'
#
loop_
_entity.id
_entity.type
_entity.pdbx_description
1 polymer ?
#
loop_
_entity_poly.entity_id
_entity_poly.type
_entity_poly.pdbx_seq_one_letter_code
_entity_poly.pdbx_strand_id
1 'polypeptide(L)'
;MRVGFDAVRVYNKRLKALRKIQKLIKKGKLKATKNGIISDLGTVNEGFESDDDPEDPVDPDIPTKEMEIQVDWNSELPVKVNVPQVSLHSLIFDFGAVSFLDVVAVRVMKTIVKEFKRIDVSVYIASHLDHIIKTLEHCAFFDDDIQKEVFFLTVHDAVLHIQSQVMYREAHDPIAEKISLMQESKEPIEFPETYQNEELDVQEEAMRRLAS
;
A
#
# COMPACT_ATOMS: atom_id res chain seq x y z
N MET A 1 -3.20 -23.29 10.58
CA MET A 1 -2.74 -21.90 10.81
C MET A 1 -3.96 -21.02 11.01
N ARG A 2 -4.05 -20.23 12.08
CA ARG A 2 -5.19 -19.32 12.32
C ARG A 2 -4.64 -17.89 12.38
N VAL A 3 -4.97 -17.05 11.40
CA VAL A 3 -4.53 -15.64 11.30
C VAL A 3 -5.56 -14.65 11.84
N GLY A 4 -6.66 -15.14 12.44
CA GLY A 4 -7.71 -14.30 13.05
C GLY A 4 -8.83 -13.87 12.09
N PHE A 5 -8.70 -14.15 10.80
CA PHE A 5 -9.70 -13.89 9.77
C PHE A 5 -9.68 -14.96 8.68
N ASP A 6 -10.71 -14.98 7.84
CA ASP A 6 -10.81 -15.81 6.65
C ASP A 6 -10.55 -14.93 5.41
N ALA A 7 -9.49 -15.23 4.65
CA ALA A 7 -9.07 -14.42 3.52
C ALA A 7 -10.11 -14.38 2.39
N VAL A 8 -10.81 -15.50 2.16
CA VAL A 8 -11.88 -15.59 1.16
C VAL A 8 -13.08 -14.75 1.60
N ARG A 9 -13.46 -14.84 2.88
CA ARG A 9 -14.53 -14.01 3.44
C ARG A 9 -14.21 -12.51 3.35
N VAL A 10 -12.99 -12.11 3.68
CA VAL A 10 -12.53 -10.72 3.55
C VAL A 10 -12.63 -10.27 2.09
N TYR A 11 -12.09 -11.06 1.16
CA TYR A 11 -12.16 -10.75 -0.27
C TYR A 11 -13.61 -10.57 -0.75
N ASN A 12 -14.51 -11.49 -0.39
CA ASN A 12 -15.92 -11.40 -0.77
C ASN A 12 -16.62 -10.16 -0.19
N LYS A 13 -16.36 -9.82 1.07
CA LYS A 13 -16.91 -8.61 1.71
C LYS A 13 -16.36 -7.33 1.07
N ARG A 14 -15.05 -7.26 0.78
CA ARG A 14 -14.43 -6.14 0.04
C ARG A 14 -15.06 -5.99 -1.34
N LEU A 15 -15.27 -7.09 -2.06
CA LEU A 15 -15.90 -7.09 -3.38
C LEU A 15 -17.38 -6.65 -3.33
N LYS A 16 -18.15 -7.09 -2.31
CA LYS A 16 -19.52 -6.62 -2.08
C LYS A 16 -19.56 -5.12 -1.82
N ALA A 17 -18.68 -4.61 -0.97
CA ALA A 17 -18.56 -3.19 -0.66
C ALA A 17 -18.18 -2.38 -1.91
N LEU A 18 -17.17 -2.81 -2.67
CA LEU A 18 -16.70 -2.15 -3.89
C LEU A 18 -17.82 -2.03 -4.92
N ARG A 19 -18.60 -3.11 -5.14
CA ARG A 19 -19.76 -3.08 -6.05
C ARG A 19 -20.83 -2.09 -5.60
N LYS A 20 -21.14 -2.02 -4.30
CA LYS A 20 -22.11 -1.05 -3.76
C LYS A 20 -21.61 0.40 -3.96
N ILE A 21 -20.33 0.65 -3.70
CA ILE A 21 -19.68 1.95 -3.93
C ILE A 21 -19.75 2.35 -5.40
N GLN A 22 -19.38 1.46 -6.32
CA GLN A 22 -19.44 1.69 -7.76
C GLN A 22 -20.87 1.98 -8.23
N LYS A 23 -21.88 1.25 -7.73
CA LYS A 23 -23.30 1.51 -8.02
C LYS A 23 -23.74 2.91 -7.57
N LEU A 24 -23.27 3.39 -6.42
CA LEU A 24 -23.58 4.74 -5.94
C LEU A 24 -22.87 5.83 -6.75
N ILE A 25 -21.63 5.59 -7.19
CA ILE A 25 -20.89 6.49 -8.08
C ILE A 25 -21.61 6.62 -9.43
N LYS A 26 -21.99 5.49 -10.05
CA LYS A 26 -22.74 5.48 -11.32
C LYS A 26 -24.08 6.23 -11.23
N LYS A 27 -24.73 6.19 -10.05
CA LYS A 27 -25.97 6.93 -9.77
C LYS A 27 -25.76 8.42 -9.43
N GLY A 28 -24.50 8.89 -9.39
CA GLY A 28 -24.16 10.26 -9.01
C GLY A 28 -24.33 10.59 -7.52
N LYS A 29 -24.58 9.57 -6.68
CA LYS A 29 -24.78 9.74 -5.23
C LYS A 29 -23.48 9.80 -4.43
N LEU A 30 -22.38 9.33 -5.03
CA LEU A 30 -21.03 9.44 -4.48
C LEU A 30 -20.12 10.01 -5.56
N LYS A 31 -19.20 10.89 -5.18
CA LYS A 31 -18.13 11.35 -6.07
C LYS A 31 -16.84 10.64 -5.65
N ALA A 32 -16.28 9.85 -6.57
CA ALA A 32 -14.92 9.35 -6.39
C ALA A 32 -13.95 10.46 -6.78
N THR A 33 -13.02 10.79 -5.89
CA THR A 33 -11.89 11.66 -6.21
C THR A 33 -10.59 10.87 -6.06
N LYS A 34 -9.54 11.33 -6.74
CA LYS A 34 -8.18 10.76 -6.69
C LYS A 34 -7.56 10.66 -5.28
N ASN A 35 -8.17 11.30 -4.27
CA ASN A 35 -7.70 11.33 -2.88
C ASN A 35 -8.70 10.64 -1.91
N GLY A 36 -9.67 9.87 -2.43
CA GLY A 36 -10.70 9.19 -1.63
C GLY A 36 -12.13 9.47 -2.09
N ILE A 37 -13.09 8.78 -1.47
CA ILE A 37 -14.52 8.90 -1.73
C ILE A 37 -15.09 10.02 -0.84
N ILE A 38 -15.64 11.08 -1.43
CA ILE A 38 -16.33 12.15 -0.68
C ILE A 38 -17.83 11.94 -0.85
N SER A 39 -18.53 11.68 0.25
CA SER A 39 -20.00 11.72 0.29
C SER A 39 -20.46 13.17 0.44
N ASP A 40 -21.08 13.71 -0.62
CA ASP A 40 -21.76 15.00 -0.51
C ASP A 40 -23.19 14.71 0.00
N LEU A 41 -23.43 15.11 1.25
CA LEU A 41 -24.72 15.16 1.92
C LEU A 41 -25.40 13.82 2.28
N GLY A 42 -25.83 13.74 3.54
CA GLY A 42 -26.30 12.54 4.21
C GLY A 42 -27.37 11.76 3.44
N THR A 43 -27.20 10.44 3.39
CA THR A 43 -28.23 9.54 2.87
C THR A 43 -28.60 8.49 3.91
N VAL A 44 -29.91 8.41 4.10
CA VAL A 44 -30.74 7.58 4.97
C VAL A 44 -30.22 6.17 5.28
N ASN A 45 -30.33 5.84 6.57
CA ASN A 45 -30.15 4.53 7.18
C ASN A 45 -31.16 3.51 6.61
N GLU A 46 -30.74 2.69 5.66
CA GLU A 46 -31.33 1.37 5.45
C GLU A 46 -30.56 0.34 6.29
N GLY A 47 -31.25 -0.62 6.90
CA GLY A 47 -30.83 -1.43 8.04
C GLY A 47 -29.48 -2.16 7.95
N PHE A 48 -29.01 -2.61 9.12
CA PHE A 48 -27.81 -3.42 9.30
C PHE A 48 -27.98 -4.77 8.57
N GLU A 49 -27.13 -5.11 7.61
CA GLU A 49 -27.12 -6.45 7.00
C GLU A 49 -26.38 -7.40 7.97
N SER A 50 -27.08 -8.42 8.47
CA SER A 50 -26.50 -9.50 9.27
C SER A 50 -25.48 -10.30 8.45
N ASP A 51 -24.47 -10.85 9.13
CA ASP A 51 -23.40 -11.59 8.47
C ASP A 51 -23.85 -12.89 7.76
N ASP A 52 -25.10 -13.32 7.99
CA ASP A 52 -25.73 -14.54 7.47
C ASP A 52 -26.68 -14.32 6.27
N ASP A 53 -26.73 -13.11 5.70
CA ASP A 53 -27.57 -12.88 4.53
C ASP A 53 -27.05 -13.72 3.34
N PRO A 54 -27.92 -14.45 2.62
CA PRO A 54 -27.52 -15.23 1.46
C PRO A 54 -26.80 -14.31 0.47
N GLU A 55 -25.68 -14.77 -0.08
CA GLU A 55 -24.93 -14.04 -1.10
C GLU A 55 -25.90 -13.65 -2.22
N ASP A 56 -26.17 -12.35 -2.38
CA ASP A 56 -26.92 -11.84 -3.52
C ASP A 56 -26.30 -12.43 -4.79
N PRO A 57 -27.11 -12.93 -5.74
CA PRO A 57 -26.61 -13.56 -6.95
C PRO A 57 -25.59 -12.62 -7.62
N VAL A 58 -24.43 -13.20 -7.92
CA VAL A 58 -23.32 -12.51 -8.57
C VAL A 58 -23.81 -12.01 -9.92
N ASP A 59 -24.12 -10.72 -10.01
CA ASP A 59 -24.46 -10.06 -11.27
C ASP A 59 -23.18 -9.99 -12.13
N PRO A 60 -23.07 -10.78 -13.21
CA PRO A 60 -21.84 -10.91 -13.98
C PRO A 60 -21.52 -9.67 -14.83
N ASP A 61 -22.48 -8.73 -14.96
CA ASP A 61 -22.41 -7.60 -15.89
C ASP A 61 -21.79 -6.32 -15.32
N ILE A 62 -21.01 -6.41 -14.23
CA ILE A 62 -20.22 -5.27 -13.76
C ILE A 62 -18.74 -5.50 -14.08
N PRO A 63 -18.24 -5.00 -15.24
CA PRO A 63 -16.82 -4.84 -15.46
C PRO A 63 -16.23 -3.99 -14.33
N THR A 64 -15.47 -4.61 -13.44
CA THR A 64 -14.75 -3.94 -12.34
C THR A 64 -13.53 -3.14 -12.82
N LYS A 65 -13.35 -2.99 -14.14
CA LYS A 65 -12.17 -2.41 -14.79
C LYS A 65 -12.22 -0.89 -14.98
N GLU A 66 -13.33 -0.24 -14.63
CA GLU A 66 -13.47 1.21 -14.76
C GLU A 66 -13.24 1.92 -13.42
N MET A 67 -12.10 2.60 -13.34
CA MET A 67 -11.56 3.37 -12.22
C MET A 67 -11.01 2.50 -11.08
N GLU A 68 -9.69 2.55 -10.90
CA GLU A 68 -9.01 2.00 -9.71
C GLU A 68 -9.40 2.84 -8.49
N ILE A 69 -10.59 2.57 -7.94
CA ILE A 69 -11.07 3.19 -6.72
C ILE A 69 -10.21 2.63 -5.59
N GLN A 70 -9.31 3.48 -5.07
CA GLN A 70 -8.61 3.17 -3.84
C GLN A 70 -9.58 3.29 -2.66
N VAL A 71 -9.77 2.19 -1.94
CA VAL A 71 -10.63 2.11 -0.76
C VAL A 71 -9.75 1.78 0.42
N ASP A 72 -9.76 2.63 1.44
CA ASP A 72 -9.17 2.29 2.73
C ASP A 72 -10.09 1.34 3.50
N TRP A 73 -9.77 0.05 3.46
CA TRP A 73 -10.53 -1.02 4.11
C TRP A 73 -10.48 -0.99 5.64
N ASN A 74 -9.59 -0.18 6.23
CA ASN A 74 -9.50 -0.01 7.69
C ASN A 74 -10.32 1.19 8.19
N SER A 75 -10.92 1.97 7.28
CA SER A 75 -11.76 3.12 7.58
C SER A 75 -13.27 2.82 7.54
N GLU A 76 -14.09 3.75 8.03
CA GLU A 76 -15.54 3.67 7.87
C GLU A 76 -15.93 3.81 6.38
N LEU A 77 -16.58 2.78 5.84
CA LEU A 77 -17.00 2.76 4.45
C LEU A 77 -18.30 3.56 4.24
N PRO A 78 -18.48 4.23 3.09
CA PRO A 78 -19.73 4.94 2.75
C PRO A 78 -20.88 3.99 2.39
N VAL A 79 -20.72 2.69 2.66
CA VAL A 79 -21.69 1.63 2.44
C VAL A 79 -21.73 0.73 3.67
N LYS A 80 -22.92 0.25 4.02
CA LYS A 80 -23.10 -0.67 5.15
C LYS A 80 -22.71 -2.09 4.75
N VAL A 81 -21.42 -2.39 4.84
CA VAL A 81 -20.87 -3.74 4.70
C VAL A 81 -19.84 -3.93 5.80
N ASN A 82 -20.01 -4.96 6.63
CA ASN A 82 -19.03 -5.33 7.64
C ASN A 82 -17.84 -6.04 6.96
N VAL A 83 -16.80 -5.29 6.61
CA VAL A 83 -15.55 -5.83 6.08
C VAL A 83 -14.62 -6.11 7.26
N PRO A 84 -14.16 -7.36 7.48
CA PRO A 84 -13.22 -7.63 8.55
C PRO A 84 -11.92 -6.86 8.32
N GLN A 85 -11.44 -6.18 9.36
CA GLN A 85 -10.14 -5.50 9.32
C GLN A 85 -9.01 -6.52 9.24
N VAL A 86 -8.00 -6.22 8.42
CA VAL A 86 -6.82 -7.04 8.23
C VAL A 86 -5.61 -6.25 8.70
N SER A 87 -5.16 -6.51 9.92
CA SER A 87 -3.96 -5.90 10.50
C SER A 87 -2.66 -6.63 10.11
N LEU A 88 -2.77 -7.74 9.40
CA LEU A 88 -1.63 -8.51 8.89
C LEU A 88 -1.18 -7.92 7.55
N HIS A 89 0.06 -7.48 7.44
CA HIS A 89 0.60 -6.96 6.18
C HIS A 89 1.42 -8.01 5.41
N SER A 90 2.06 -8.93 6.13
CA SER A 90 2.95 -9.93 5.54
C SER A 90 2.94 -11.22 6.34
N LEU A 91 3.18 -12.32 5.63
CA LEU A 91 3.25 -13.66 6.18
C LEU A 91 4.51 -14.37 5.70
N ILE A 92 5.26 -14.98 6.61
CA ILE A 92 6.45 -15.78 6.27
C ILE A 92 6.16 -17.23 6.60
N PHE A 93 6.32 -18.11 5.61
CA PHE A 93 6.38 -19.55 5.81
C PHE A 93 7.84 -19.98 5.99
N ASP A 94 8.17 -20.48 7.18
CA ASP A 94 9.48 -21.08 7.45
C ASP A 94 9.52 -22.54 7.00
N PHE A 95 10.30 -22.83 5.97
CA PHE A 95 10.47 -24.14 5.37
C PHE A 95 11.66 -24.92 5.93
N GLY A 96 12.26 -24.48 7.04
CA GLY A 96 13.45 -25.13 7.62
C GLY A 96 13.27 -26.62 7.95
N ALA A 97 12.03 -27.04 8.25
CA ALA A 97 11.68 -28.44 8.50
C ALA A 97 11.01 -29.15 7.32
N VAL A 98 10.82 -28.48 6.18
CA VAL A 98 10.13 -29.04 5.00
C VAL A 98 11.14 -29.78 4.14
N SER A 99 11.11 -31.11 4.20
CA SER A 99 12.01 -31.99 3.45
C SER A 99 11.50 -32.36 2.06
N PHE A 100 10.18 -32.30 1.80
CA PHE A 100 9.59 -32.53 0.50
C PHE A 100 8.22 -31.84 0.37
N LEU A 101 7.79 -31.60 -0.88
CA LEU A 101 6.44 -31.16 -1.22
C LEU A 101 5.92 -32.05 -2.35
N ASP A 102 4.70 -32.57 -2.21
CA ASP A 102 4.02 -33.25 -3.31
C ASP A 102 3.21 -32.26 -4.16
N VAL A 103 2.70 -32.73 -5.30
CA VAL A 103 1.95 -31.88 -6.26
C VAL A 103 0.72 -31.24 -5.60
N VAL A 104 0.08 -31.94 -4.66
CA VAL A 104 -1.11 -31.45 -3.96
C VAL A 104 -0.73 -30.32 -3.00
N ALA A 105 0.32 -30.50 -2.19
CA ALA A 105 0.85 -29.49 -1.30
C ALA A 105 1.28 -28.24 -2.07
N VAL A 106 1.97 -28.39 -3.21
CA VAL A 106 2.35 -27.24 -4.05
C VAL A 106 1.11 -26.48 -4.55
N ARG A 107 0.07 -27.18 -5.01
CA ARG A 107 -1.19 -26.55 -5.43
C ARG A 107 -1.87 -25.80 -4.29
N VAL A 108 -1.94 -26.39 -3.10
CA VAL A 108 -2.54 -25.75 -1.92
C VAL A 108 -1.73 -24.52 -1.52
N MET A 109 -0.40 -24.62 -1.46
CA MET A 109 0.48 -23.47 -1.18
C MET A 109 0.27 -22.34 -2.19
N LYS A 110 0.14 -22.67 -3.48
CA LYS A 110 -0.15 -21.69 -4.53
C LYS A 110 -1.48 -20.98 -4.29
N THR A 111 -2.52 -21.72 -3.93
CA THR A 111 -3.83 -21.15 -3.56
C THR A 111 -3.71 -20.21 -2.37
N ILE A 112 -3.02 -20.63 -1.30
CA ILE A 112 -2.81 -19.81 -0.11
C ILE A 112 -2.14 -18.48 -0.46
N VAL A 113 -1.04 -18.51 -1.21
CA VAL A 113 -0.34 -17.29 -1.64
C VAL A 113 -1.28 -16.34 -2.40
N LYS A 114 -2.08 -16.87 -3.33
CA LYS A 114 -3.04 -16.06 -4.10
C LYS A 114 -4.19 -15.51 -3.27
N GLU A 115 -4.71 -16.27 -2.32
CA GLU A 115 -5.80 -15.84 -1.43
C GLU A 115 -5.37 -14.69 -0.52
N PHE A 116 -4.18 -14.77 0.07
CA PHE A 116 -3.63 -13.69 0.89
C PHE A 116 -3.26 -12.47 0.04
N LYS A 117 -2.68 -12.67 -1.14
CA LYS A 117 -2.37 -11.55 -2.07
C LYS A 117 -3.60 -10.74 -2.46
N ARG A 118 -4.76 -11.41 -2.67
CA ARG A 118 -6.04 -10.74 -3.01
C ARG A 118 -6.59 -9.80 -1.94
N ILE A 119 -6.12 -9.94 -0.70
CA ILE A 119 -6.50 -9.07 0.42
C ILE A 119 -5.33 -8.19 0.88
N ASP A 120 -4.35 -7.99 -0.01
CA ASP A 120 -3.16 -7.15 0.19
C ASP A 120 -2.20 -7.65 1.28
N VAL A 121 -2.19 -8.97 1.53
CA VAL A 121 -1.23 -9.62 2.42
C VAL A 121 -0.15 -10.31 1.59
N SER A 122 1.09 -9.83 1.68
CA SER A 122 2.23 -10.45 1.00
C SER A 122 2.64 -11.75 1.68
N VAL A 123 2.91 -12.80 0.90
CA VAL A 123 3.36 -14.09 1.43
C VAL A 123 4.78 -14.36 0.94
N TYR A 124 5.64 -14.74 1.88
CA TYR A 124 7.06 -15.03 1.68
C TYR A 124 7.39 -16.43 2.18
N ILE A 125 8.42 -17.05 1.60
CA ILE A 125 8.88 -18.38 1.96
C ILE A 125 10.36 -18.29 2.31
N ALA A 126 10.76 -18.82 3.47
CA ALA A 126 12.12 -18.74 3.98
C ALA A 126 12.68 -20.11 4.33
N SER A 127 14.00 -20.24 4.46
CA SER A 127 14.68 -21.45 4.97
C SER A 127 14.41 -22.72 4.15
N HIS A 128 14.15 -22.60 2.86
CA HIS A 128 13.87 -23.77 2.00
C HIS A 128 15.15 -24.52 1.63
N LEU A 129 15.04 -25.84 1.41
CA LEU A 129 16.12 -26.63 0.81
C LEU A 129 16.17 -26.42 -0.72
N ASP A 130 17.36 -26.51 -1.32
CA ASP A 130 17.56 -26.24 -2.76
C ASP A 130 16.64 -27.03 -3.69
N HIS A 131 16.35 -28.29 -3.36
CA HIS A 131 15.48 -29.14 -4.18
C HIS A 131 14.00 -28.76 -4.10
N ILE A 132 13.59 -27.99 -3.08
CA ILE A 132 12.22 -27.48 -2.97
C ILE A 132 11.93 -26.51 -4.10
N ILE A 133 12.86 -25.62 -4.46
CA ILE A 133 12.68 -24.69 -5.58
C ILE A 133 12.46 -25.45 -6.89
N LYS A 134 13.27 -26.46 -7.17
CA LYS A 134 13.09 -27.32 -8.38
C LYS A 134 11.73 -28.00 -8.40
N THR A 135 11.26 -28.46 -7.25
CA THR A 135 9.94 -29.10 -7.11
C THR A 135 8.81 -28.10 -7.42
N LEU A 136 8.93 -26.87 -6.90
CA LEU A 136 7.98 -25.80 -7.16
C LEU A 136 7.94 -25.40 -8.64
N GLU A 137 9.09 -25.32 -9.31
CA GLU A 137 9.19 -25.06 -10.76
C GLU A 137 8.49 -26.14 -11.57
N HIS A 138 8.81 -27.42 -11.32
CA HIS A 138 8.21 -28.55 -12.02
C HIS A 138 6.69 -28.63 -11.83
N CYS A 139 6.17 -28.17 -10.70
CA CYS A 139 4.75 -28.15 -10.39
C CYS A 139 4.04 -26.86 -10.83
N ALA A 140 4.70 -26.01 -11.63
CA ALA A 140 4.16 -24.72 -12.10
C ALA A 140 3.67 -23.81 -10.96
N PHE A 141 4.42 -23.77 -9.85
CA PHE A 141 4.10 -22.90 -8.72
C PHE A 141 4.17 -21.42 -9.11
N PHE A 142 5.24 -21.03 -9.80
CA PHE A 142 5.50 -19.66 -10.24
C PHE A 142 4.64 -19.26 -11.45
N ASP A 143 4.21 -18.01 -11.47
CA ASP A 143 3.47 -17.37 -12.58
C ASP A 143 3.54 -15.84 -12.43
N ASP A 144 2.79 -15.10 -13.25
CA ASP A 144 2.72 -13.63 -13.19
C ASP A 144 2.40 -13.09 -11.78
N ASP A 145 1.66 -13.85 -10.96
CA ASP A 145 1.32 -13.45 -9.61
C ASP A 145 2.38 -13.79 -8.56
N ILE A 146 3.10 -14.91 -8.75
CA ILE A 146 4.03 -15.47 -7.78
C ILE A 146 5.40 -15.61 -8.42
N GLN A 147 6.24 -14.64 -8.13
CA GLN A 147 7.61 -14.55 -8.63
C GLN A 147 8.61 -15.09 -7.61
N LYS A 148 9.87 -15.30 -8.01
CA LYS A 148 10.90 -15.92 -7.15
C LYS A 148 11.41 -15.01 -6.04
N GLU A 149 11.18 -13.71 -6.14
CA GLU A 149 11.64 -12.70 -5.19
C GLU A 149 10.95 -12.81 -3.82
N VAL A 150 9.92 -13.67 -3.69
CA VAL A 150 9.28 -13.95 -2.40
C VAL A 150 10.00 -15.04 -1.58
N PHE A 151 11.08 -15.63 -2.11
CA PHE A 151 11.86 -16.69 -1.48
C PHE A 151 13.16 -16.16 -0.87
N PHE A 152 13.45 -16.59 0.36
CA PHE A 152 14.62 -16.15 1.12
C PHE A 152 15.38 -17.33 1.72
N LEU A 153 16.69 -17.17 1.86
CA LEU A 153 17.54 -18.19 2.50
C LEU A 153 17.25 -18.34 3.99
N THR A 154 16.94 -17.24 4.67
CA THR A 154 16.61 -17.24 6.10
C THR A 154 15.36 -16.40 6.38
N VAL A 155 14.69 -16.69 7.50
CA VAL A 155 13.58 -15.85 8.00
C VAL A 155 14.06 -14.42 8.26
N HIS A 156 15.32 -14.26 8.69
CA HIS A 156 15.90 -12.94 8.95
C HIS A 156 15.94 -12.08 7.68
N ASP A 157 16.40 -12.63 6.56
CA ASP A 157 16.47 -11.90 5.28
C ASP A 157 15.08 -11.50 4.79
N ALA A 158 14.08 -12.39 4.96
CA ALA A 158 12.69 -12.09 4.66
C ALA A 158 12.16 -10.91 5.50
N VAL A 159 12.43 -10.90 6.81
CA VAL A 159 12.02 -9.81 7.70
C VAL A 159 12.68 -8.48 7.32
N LEU A 160 13.98 -8.48 7.03
CA LEU A 160 14.69 -7.27 6.59
C LEU A 160 14.11 -6.73 5.28
N HIS A 161 13.83 -7.61 4.31
CA HIS A 161 13.20 -7.23 3.06
C HIS A 161 11.82 -6.60 3.29
N ILE A 162 10.99 -7.21 4.13
CA ILE A 162 9.66 -6.71 4.47
C ILE A 162 9.74 -5.32 5.12
N GLN A 163 10.62 -5.14 6.11
CA GLN A 163 10.79 -3.85 6.78
C GLN A 163 11.23 -2.76 5.81
N SER A 164 12.17 -3.09 4.92
CA SER A 164 12.61 -2.17 3.87
C SER A 164 11.46 -1.77 2.94
N GLN A 165 10.63 -2.72 2.49
CA GLN A 165 9.45 -2.44 1.66
C GLN A 165 8.42 -1.56 2.36
N VAL A 166 8.17 -1.79 3.66
CA VAL A 166 7.27 -0.94 4.45
C VAL A 166 7.81 0.48 4.55
N MET A 167 9.11 0.64 4.85
CA MET A 167 9.74 1.97 4.89
C MET A 167 9.64 2.70 3.56
N TYR A 168 9.88 2.03 2.43
CA TYR A 168 9.75 2.65 1.11
C TYR A 168 8.29 3.00 0.75
N ARG A 169 7.31 2.21 1.20
CA ARG A 169 5.88 2.53 1.04
C ARG A 169 5.48 3.75 1.85
N GLU A 170 5.98 3.89 3.08
CA GLU A 170 5.71 5.04 3.95
C GLU A 170 6.45 6.30 3.50
N ALA A 171 7.67 6.16 2.95
CA ALA A 171 8.45 7.26 2.40
C ALA A 171 7.90 7.81 1.07
N HIS A 172 6.99 7.09 0.41
CA HIS A 172 6.35 7.48 -0.84
C HIS A 172 5.23 8.53 -0.67
N ASP A 173 5.25 9.32 0.40
CA ASP A 173 4.61 10.63 0.39
C ASP A 173 5.41 11.52 -0.59
N PRO A 174 4.85 11.90 -1.75
CA PRO A 174 5.58 12.67 -2.77
C PRO A 174 6.13 14.01 -2.24
N ILE A 175 5.61 14.45 -1.09
CA ILE A 175 6.07 15.63 -0.36
C ILE A 175 7.38 15.32 0.39
N ALA A 176 7.49 14.17 1.06
CA ALA A 176 8.67 13.80 1.84
C ALA A 176 9.90 13.55 0.95
N GLU A 177 9.72 12.89 -0.19
CA GLU A 177 10.79 12.64 -1.17
C GLU A 177 11.30 13.95 -1.79
N LYS A 178 10.40 14.88 -2.14
CA LYS A 178 10.78 16.24 -2.59
C LYS A 178 11.48 17.05 -1.51
N ILE A 179 11.07 16.96 -0.25
CA ILE A 179 11.72 17.65 0.87
C ILE A 179 13.12 17.08 1.10
N SER A 180 13.30 15.75 1.05
CA SER A 180 14.60 15.10 1.19
C SER A 180 15.57 15.51 0.07
N LEU A 181 15.10 15.50 -1.19
CA LEU A 181 15.89 15.93 -2.35
C LEU A 181 16.27 17.42 -2.30
N MET A 182 15.44 18.27 -1.70
CA MET A 182 15.74 19.70 -1.49
C MET A 182 16.70 19.97 -0.33
N GLN A 183 16.83 19.05 0.62
CA GLN A 183 17.77 19.15 1.74
C GLN A 183 19.17 18.65 1.36
N GLU A 184 19.27 17.67 0.46
CA GLU A 184 20.54 17.12 -0.02
C GLU A 184 21.26 18.04 -1.03
N SER A 185 20.54 18.98 -1.64
CA SER A 185 21.07 19.93 -2.64
C SER A 185 21.44 21.31 -2.07
N LYS A 186 21.41 21.49 -0.74
CA LYS A 186 21.91 22.70 -0.07
C LYS A 186 23.41 22.57 0.22
N GLU A 187 24.23 22.71 -0.82
CA GLU A 187 25.57 23.25 -0.58
C GLU A 187 25.42 24.68 0.00
N PRO A 188 26.25 25.09 0.97
CA PRO A 188 26.20 26.44 1.50
C PRO A 188 26.47 27.44 0.38
N ILE A 189 25.49 28.29 0.08
CA ILE A 189 25.74 29.47 -0.74
C ILE A 189 26.63 30.39 0.10
N GLU A 190 27.94 30.39 -0.16
CA GLU A 190 28.85 31.41 0.35
C GLU A 190 28.44 32.75 -0.28
N PHE A 191 27.89 33.64 0.55
CA PHE A 191 27.72 35.04 0.18
C PHE A 191 29.08 35.74 0.34
N PRO A 192 29.65 36.36 -0.69
CA PRO A 192 30.82 37.21 -0.49
C PRO A 192 30.37 38.46 0.27
N GLU A 193 30.78 38.57 1.54
CA GLU A 193 30.72 39.82 2.28
C GLU A 193 31.77 40.79 1.73
N THR A 194 31.34 41.70 0.85
CA THR A 194 31.97 42.99 0.47
C THR A 194 31.19 43.46 -0.77
N TYR A 195 30.55 44.63 -0.86
CA TYR A 195 30.96 45.98 -0.52
C TYR A 195 29.70 46.82 -0.29
N GLN A 196 29.59 47.47 0.88
CA GLN A 196 28.70 48.61 1.07
C GLN A 196 29.09 49.29 2.39
N ASN A 197 30.27 49.91 2.43
CA ASN A 197 30.70 50.72 3.58
C ASN A 197 31.73 51.82 3.23
N GLU A 198 31.88 52.22 1.95
CA GLU A 198 32.80 53.32 1.59
C GLU A 198 32.10 54.58 1.03
N GLU A 199 30.77 54.57 0.84
CA GLU A 199 30.06 55.71 0.23
C GLU A 199 29.38 56.63 1.26
N LEU A 200 29.37 56.26 2.55
CA LEU A 200 28.75 57.07 3.62
C LEU A 200 29.74 58.03 4.32
N ASP A 201 31.04 57.73 4.35
CA ASP A 201 32.04 58.61 4.99
C ASP A 201 32.37 59.86 4.13
N VAL A 202 32.29 59.74 2.80
CA VAL A 202 32.61 60.85 1.89
C VAL A 202 31.54 61.94 1.91
N GLN A 203 30.28 61.57 2.17
CA GLN A 203 29.16 62.52 2.24
C GLN A 203 29.09 63.25 3.59
N GLU A 204 29.46 62.59 4.69
CA GLU A 204 29.51 63.22 6.01
C GLU A 204 30.68 64.22 6.11
N GLU A 205 31.83 63.92 5.50
CA GLU A 205 32.97 64.85 5.49
C GLU A 205 32.76 66.06 4.57
N ALA A 206 31.99 65.90 3.47
CA ALA A 206 31.59 67.01 2.61
C ALA A 206 30.58 67.95 3.29
N MET A 207 29.67 67.41 4.12
CA MET A 207 28.70 68.20 4.86
C MET A 207 29.34 69.03 5.99
N ARG A 208 30.39 68.51 6.64
CA ARG A 208 31.17 69.24 7.66
C ARG A 208 32.01 70.40 7.09
N ARG A 209 32.48 70.31 5.84
CA ARG A 209 33.26 71.38 5.18
C ARG A 209 32.42 72.56 4.69
N LEU A 210 31.10 72.40 4.54
CA LEU A 210 30.18 73.47 4.16
C LEU A 210 29.61 74.27 5.35
N ALA A 211 29.87 73.83 6.58
CA ALA A 211 29.37 74.44 7.81
C ALA A 211 30.46 75.19 8.63
N SER A 212 31.63 75.47 8.04
CA SER A 212 32.69 76.34 8.60
C SER A 212 32.97 77.54 7.73
#